data_AF-A0A3D4JXS5-F1
#
_entry.id   AF-A0A3D4JXS5-F1
#
_cell.length_a   1.000
_cell.length_b   1.000
_cell.length_c   1.000
_cell.angle_alpha   90.00
_cell.angle_beta   90.00
_cell.angle_gamma   90.00
#
_symmetry.space_group_name_H-M   'P 1'
#
loop_
_entity.id
_entity.type
_entity.pdbx_description
1 polymer ?
#
loop_
_entity_poly.entity_id
_entity_poly.type
_entity_poly.pdbx_seq_one_letter_code
_entity_poly.pdbx_strand_id
1 'polypeptide(L)' 'KYFKPLMELTGEQGAKKIIQQNMSDVESFEFEKGAVDIDTPSDYNHLKTQP' A
#
# COMPACT_ATOMS: atom_id res chain seq x y z
N LYS A 1 18.24 -2.46 -7.22
CA LYS A 1 17.79 -1.06 -7.46
C LYS A 1 17.07 -0.46 -6.25
N TYR A 2 16.13 -1.17 -5.59
CA TYR A 2 15.24 -0.53 -4.61
C TYR A 2 15.66 -0.63 -3.13
N PHE A 3 16.53 -1.54 -2.72
CA PHE A 3 16.89 -1.69 -1.29
C PHE A 3 17.42 -0.40 -0.66
N LYS A 4 18.36 0.29 -1.32
CA LYS A 4 18.89 1.57 -0.82
C LYS A 4 17.79 2.65 -0.66
N PRO A 5 17.00 2.99 -1.69
CA PRO A 5 15.96 4.02 -1.53
C PRO A 5 14.83 3.59 -0.58
N LEU A 6 14.54 2.29 -0.42
CA LEU A 6 13.59 1.79 0.58
C LEU A 6 14.10 2.04 2.01
N MET A 7 15.40 1.83 2.25
CA MET A 7 16.04 2.09 3.56
C MET A 7 16.14 3.58 3.92
N GLU A 8 16.01 4.46 2.92
CA GLU A 8 16.08 5.92 3.08
C GLU A 8 14.67 6.56 3.18
N LEU A 9 13.60 5.76 3.18
CA LEU A 9 12.24 6.25 3.33
C LEU A 9 12.04 6.96 4.67
N THR A 10 11.44 8.15 4.61
CA THR A 10 11.11 8.97 5.77
C THR A 10 9.73 9.61 5.57
N GLY A 11 9.09 10.02 6.68
CA GLY A 11 7.73 10.55 6.64
C GLY A 11 6.67 9.50 6.26
N GLU A 12 5.46 9.96 5.92
CA GLU A 12 4.28 9.10 5.80
C GLU A 12 4.01 8.58 4.37
N GLN A 13 4.76 9.07 3.37
CA GLN A 13 4.54 8.70 1.97
C GLN A 13 4.95 7.25 1.63
N GLY A 14 5.84 6.66 2.43
CA GLY A 14 6.31 5.28 2.25
C GLY A 14 6.82 4.97 0.84
N ALA A 15 6.68 3.70 0.42
CA ALA A 15 7.17 3.23 -0.86
C ALA A 15 6.32 3.65 -2.08
N LYS A 16 5.17 4.33 -1.88
CA LYS A 16 4.24 4.71 -2.96
C LYS A 16 4.94 5.47 -4.09
N LYS A 17 5.78 6.43 -3.71
CA LYS A 17 6.56 7.24 -4.67
C LYS A 17 7.55 6.39 -5.48
N ILE A 18 8.21 5.42 -4.84
CA ILE A 18 9.16 4.52 -5.50
C ILE A 18 8.45 3.64 -6.53
N ILE A 19 7.27 3.10 -6.19
CA ILE A 19 6.45 2.30 -7.11
C ILE A 19 6.03 3.15 -8.32
N GLN A 20 5.43 4.32 -8.08
CA GLN A 20 4.95 5.22 -9.15
C GLN A 20 6.06 5.71 -10.09
N GLN A 21 7.28 5.91 -9.58
CA GLN A 21 8.42 6.34 -10.40
C GLN A 21 9.05 5.23 -11.22
N ASN A 22 8.70 3.96 -10.97
CA ASN A 22 9.32 2.80 -11.61
C ASN A 22 8.27 1.84 -12.18
N MET A 23 7.16 2.35 -12.73
CA MET A 23 6.04 1.54 -13.25
C MET A 23 6.46 0.51 -14.31
N SER A 24 7.56 0.73 -15.03
CA SER A 24 8.12 -0.26 -15.97
C SER A 24 8.58 -1.55 -15.29
N ASP A 25 8.86 -1.47 -13.99
CA ASP A 25 9.40 -2.55 -13.16
C ASP A 25 8.33 -3.08 -12.18
N VAL A 26 7.06 -2.70 -12.36
CA VAL A 26 5.92 -3.03 -11.49
C VAL A 26 5.00 -4.02 -12.20
N GLU A 27 4.72 -5.14 -11.54
CA GLU A 27 3.66 -6.07 -11.91
C GLU A 27 2.46 -5.87 -10.99
N SER A 28 1.25 -5.93 -11.54
CA SER A 28 0.01 -5.78 -10.79
C SER A 28 -0.71 -7.12 -10.66
N PHE A 29 -1.25 -7.38 -9.48
CA PHE A 29 -2.06 -8.56 -9.19
C PHE A 29 -3.39 -8.09 -8.62
N GLU A 30 -4.48 -8.70 -9.10
CA GLU A 30 -5.80 -8.43 -8.56
C GLU A 30 -5.87 -8.91 -7.10
N PHE A 31 -6.16 -7.97 -6.20
CA PHE A 31 -6.42 -8.24 -4.80
C PHE A 31 -7.62 -7.39 -4.37
N GLU A 32 -8.82 -7.94 -4.58
CA GLU A 32 -10.09 -7.24 -4.40
C GLU A 32 -10.24 -6.61 -3.01
N LYS A 33 -9.74 -7.30 -1.96
CA LYS A 33 -9.77 -6.80 -0.58
C LYS A 33 -8.60 -5.88 -0.23
N GLY A 34 -7.64 -5.68 -1.14
CA GLY A 34 -6.46 -4.83 -0.95
C GLY A 34 -6.74 -3.33 -0.97
N ALA A 35 -7.93 -2.93 -1.40
CA ALA A 35 -8.38 -1.54 -1.38
C ALA A 35 -8.95 -1.10 -0.02
N VAL A 36 -9.15 -2.02 0.94
CA VAL A 36 -9.73 -1.71 2.25
C VAL A 36 -8.64 -1.14 3.16
N ASP A 37 -8.78 0.12 3.54
CA ASP A 37 -7.93 0.79 4.52
C ASP A 37 -8.56 0.69 5.93
N ILE A 38 -7.73 0.58 6.98
CA ILE A 38 -8.21 0.37 8.36
C ILE A 38 -7.56 1.41 9.28
N ASP A 39 -8.03 2.65 9.20
CA ASP A 39 -7.52 3.75 10.01
C ASP A 39 -8.28 3.92 11.33
N THR A 40 -9.57 3.57 11.35
CA THR A 40 -10.47 3.83 12.47
C THR A 40 -11.10 2.56 13.04
N PRO A 41 -11.60 2.59 14.30
CA PRO A 41 -12.41 1.49 14.83
C PRO A 41 -13.65 1.18 13.98
N SER A 42 -14.18 2.19 13.27
CA SER A 42 -15.30 2.02 12.34
C SER A 42 -14.88 1.17 11.15
N ASP A 43 -13.71 1.42 10.56
CA ASP A 43 -13.20 0.66 9.41
C ASP A 43 -12.97 -0.81 9.77
N TYR A 44 -12.44 -1.06 10.97
CA TYR A 44 -12.28 -2.42 11.47
C TYR A 44 -13.63 -3.14 11.70
N ASN A 45 -14.65 -2.43 12.17
CA ASN A 45 -15.98 -3.00 12.33
C ASN A 45 -16.64 -3.27 10.97
N HIS A 46 -16.45 -2.38 9.98
CA HIS A 46 -16.89 -2.61 8.61
C HIS A 46 -16.21 -3.83 7.99
N LEU A 47 -14.91 -4.04 8.22
CA LEU A 47 -14.21 -5.24 7.71
C LEU A 47 -14.83 -6.53 8.25
N LYS A 48 -15.27 -6.56 9.51
CA LYS A 48 -15.85 -7.75 10.16
C LYS A 48 -17.26 -8.09 9.70
N THR A 49 -17.99 -7.13 9.12
CA THR A 49 -19.36 -7.31 8.65
C THR A 49 -19.49 -7.40 7.13
N GLN A 50 -18.37 -7.25 6.40
CA GLN A 50 -18.31 -7.53 4.97
C GLN A 50 -18.47 -9.05 4.72
N PRO A 51 -19.27 -9.46 3.72
CA PRO A 51 -19.43 -10.87 3.33
C PRO A 51 -18.14 -11.53 2.81
#